data_AF-A0A0G0U3I9-F1
#
_entry.id   AF-A0A0G0U3I9-F1
#
_cell.length_a   1.000
_cell.length_b   1.000
_cell.length_c   1.000
_cell.angle_alpha   90.00
_cell.angle_beta   90.00
_cell.angle_gamma   90.00
#
_symmetry.space_group_name_H-M   'P 1'
#
loop_
_entity.id
_entity.type
_entity.pdbx_description
1 polymer ?
#
loop_
_entity_poly.entity_id
_entity_poly.type
_entity_poly.pdbx_seq_one_letter_code
_entity_poly.pdbx_strand_id
1 'polypeptide(L)'
;MRNKIFACSVLILNAIAAWISWWVLAGAISGEIQRVWLYPILAFSFWGIVFTLSAIFVRNRKYAYASYVAGAAGYLLFFGISFSALGAGFAVLLFIFTEYQTKKEIDRGIKIDFFHIVSHTLKYFVTTVCLVIAISYYFSITERSAAPSPTFIETKTLEMEMDWGLKAASIFLPEDKKVLANEITNNVTVDEFLSKNFVDPKIDENMAAAKNIIPGGPTEATMQIGEATAFQIREEMLEKSKKDLAKQLGVNVVGEQPMKEVLMAYIDKTERSFFEYSGSEKFYIPVILAFGLFLTARILGTAVDIFLGLLILLIIKLLRTGGIVEVNQEKKEVAVIEYSI
;
A
#
# COMPACT_ATOMS: atom_id res chain seq x y z
N MET A 1 -18.10 36.09 -17.65
CA MET A 1 -16.64 35.83 -17.72
C MET A 1 -16.12 34.95 -16.59
N ARG A 2 -16.55 35.15 -15.34
CA ARG A 2 -16.09 34.40 -14.15
C ARG A 2 -16.15 32.87 -14.29
N ASN A 3 -17.22 32.32 -14.86
CA ASN A 3 -17.38 30.86 -15.04
C ASN A 3 -16.40 30.28 -16.08
N LYS A 4 -16.02 31.04 -17.12
CA LYS A 4 -15.03 30.60 -18.12
C LYS A 4 -13.62 30.56 -17.52
N ILE A 5 -13.28 31.56 -16.72
CA ILE A 5 -12.00 31.63 -16.00
C ILE A 5 -11.89 30.45 -15.03
N PHE A 6 -12.92 30.22 -14.21
CA PHE A 6 -12.97 29.08 -13.30
C PHE A 6 -12.80 27.74 -14.01
N ALA A 7 -13.57 27.50 -15.09
CA ALA A 7 -13.45 26.26 -15.86
C ALA A 7 -12.04 26.06 -16.45
N CYS A 8 -11.43 27.12 -16.97
CA CYS A 8 -10.07 27.06 -17.51
C CYS A 8 -9.04 26.77 -16.39
N SER A 9 -9.14 27.45 -15.25
CA SER A 9 -8.27 27.23 -14.09
C SER A 9 -8.35 25.80 -13.57
N VAL A 10 -9.56 25.23 -13.46
CA VAL A 10 -9.76 23.84 -13.01
C VAL A 10 -9.13 22.85 -13.99
N LEU A 11 -9.26 23.09 -15.30
CA LEU A 11 -8.67 22.21 -16.33
C LEU A 11 -7.14 22.26 -16.36
N ILE A 12 -6.56 23.44 -16.19
CA ILE A 12 -5.11 23.62 -16.09
C ILE A 12 -4.60 22.94 -14.81
N LEU A 13 -5.28 23.19 -13.69
CA LEU A 13 -4.94 22.56 -12.41
C LEU A 13 -5.05 21.04 -12.47
N ASN A 14 -6.03 20.51 -13.21
CA ASN A 14 -6.21 19.07 -13.40
C ASN A 14 -5.02 18.46 -14.15
N ALA A 15 -4.54 19.11 -15.21
CA ALA A 15 -3.38 18.65 -15.96
C ALA A 15 -2.10 18.71 -15.10
N ILE A 16 -1.89 19.81 -14.35
CA ILE A 16 -0.75 19.94 -13.43
C ILE A 16 -0.80 18.88 -12.32
N ALA A 17 -1.97 18.66 -11.72
CA ALA A 17 -2.15 17.65 -10.68
C ALA A 17 -1.89 16.24 -11.21
N ALA A 18 -2.33 15.94 -12.43
CA ALA A 18 -2.01 14.68 -13.11
C ALA A 18 -0.50 14.51 -13.28
N TRP A 19 0.21 15.54 -13.77
CA TRP A 19 1.65 15.50 -13.97
C TRP A 19 2.41 15.28 -12.66
N ILE A 20 2.05 16.01 -11.59
CA ILE A 20 2.64 15.82 -10.27
C ILE A 20 2.40 14.39 -9.77
N SER A 21 1.18 13.87 -9.95
CA SER A 21 0.84 12.51 -9.52
C SER A 21 1.66 11.46 -10.28
N TRP A 22 1.85 11.64 -11.59
CA TRP A 22 2.68 10.75 -12.40
C TRP A 22 4.16 10.84 -12.07
N TRP A 23 4.68 12.05 -11.82
CA TRP A 23 6.05 12.25 -11.38
C TRP A 23 6.30 11.58 -10.03
N VAL A 24 5.40 11.76 -9.07
CA VAL A 24 5.49 11.10 -7.75
C VAL A 24 5.41 9.59 -7.88
N LEU A 25 4.51 9.07 -8.74
CA LEU A 25 4.40 7.64 -8.98
C LEU A 25 5.66 7.07 -9.64
N ALA A 26 6.19 7.74 -10.66
CA ALA A 26 7.40 7.32 -11.35
C ALA A 26 8.59 7.31 -10.38
N GLY A 27 8.72 8.35 -9.55
CA GLY A 27 9.72 8.44 -8.49
C GLY A 27 9.56 7.37 -7.40
N ALA A 28 8.32 6.97 -7.09
CA ALA A 28 8.05 5.88 -6.15
C ALA A 28 8.43 4.51 -6.75
N ILE A 29 8.21 4.30 -8.05
CA ILE A 29 8.58 3.05 -8.77
C ILE A 29 10.08 2.99 -9.07
N SER A 30 10.74 4.14 -9.29
CA SER A 30 12.19 4.23 -9.48
C SER A 30 12.98 4.19 -8.16
N GLY A 31 12.33 4.48 -7.04
CA GLY A 31 12.95 4.51 -5.71
C GLY A 31 13.65 5.84 -5.36
N GLU A 32 13.50 6.89 -6.19
CA GLU A 32 14.14 8.19 -6.00
C GLU A 32 13.42 9.08 -4.97
N ILE A 33 12.09 8.97 -4.86
CA ILE A 33 11.29 9.74 -3.90
C ILE A 33 11.15 8.89 -2.64
N GLN A 34 11.66 9.40 -1.50
CA GLN A 34 11.60 8.71 -0.20
C GLN A 34 10.22 8.08 0.04
N ARG A 35 10.25 6.82 0.51
CA ARG A 35 9.19 5.81 0.56
C ARG A 35 8.05 6.09 1.53
N VAL A 36 7.69 7.35 1.71
CA VAL A 36 6.47 7.72 2.43
C VAL A 36 5.33 7.56 1.44
N TRP A 37 4.61 6.43 1.53
CA TRP A 37 3.37 6.15 0.76
C TRP A 37 2.35 7.31 0.81
N LEU A 38 2.47 8.18 1.82
CA LEU A 38 1.72 9.41 1.95
C LEU A 38 1.85 10.35 0.73
N TYR A 39 3.02 10.49 0.10
CA TYR A 39 3.18 11.42 -1.03
C TYR A 39 2.35 11.02 -2.25
N PRO A 40 2.41 9.76 -2.75
CA PRO A 40 1.49 9.29 -3.78
C PRO A 40 0.03 9.48 -3.37
N ILE A 41 -0.33 9.08 -2.15
CA ILE A 41 -1.72 9.19 -1.68
C ILE A 41 -2.20 10.65 -1.72
N LEU A 42 -1.40 11.60 -1.23
CA LEU A 42 -1.76 13.03 -1.24
C LEU A 42 -1.82 13.60 -2.65
N ALA A 43 -0.86 13.26 -3.53
CA ALA A 43 -0.85 13.74 -4.91
C ALA A 43 -2.07 13.25 -5.69
N PHE A 44 -2.37 11.95 -5.65
CA PHE A 44 -3.54 11.38 -6.29
C PHE A 44 -4.85 11.84 -5.65
N SER A 45 -4.87 12.10 -4.34
CA SER A 45 -6.02 12.69 -3.65
C SER A 45 -6.31 14.10 -4.15
N PHE A 46 -5.27 14.94 -4.24
CA PHE A 46 -5.40 16.29 -4.80
C PHE A 46 -5.89 16.23 -6.25
N TRP A 47 -5.33 15.33 -7.06
CA TRP A 47 -5.78 15.14 -8.42
C TRP A 47 -7.24 14.67 -8.50
N GLY A 48 -7.66 13.73 -7.65
CA GLY A 48 -9.05 13.26 -7.60
C GLY A 48 -10.07 14.36 -7.27
N ILE A 49 -9.71 15.30 -6.39
CA ILE A 49 -10.53 16.48 -6.10
C ILE A 49 -10.70 17.32 -7.36
N VAL A 50 -9.58 17.71 -7.98
CA VAL A 50 -9.60 18.60 -9.14
C VAL A 50 -10.28 17.93 -10.34
N PHE A 51 -10.04 16.64 -10.55
CA PHE A 51 -10.70 15.82 -11.56
C PHE A 51 -12.22 15.80 -11.35
N THR A 52 -12.69 15.54 -10.13
CA THR A 52 -14.12 15.50 -9.81
C THR A 52 -14.77 16.86 -10.03
N LEU A 53 -14.12 17.94 -9.61
CA LEU A 53 -14.59 19.30 -9.87
C LEU A 53 -14.65 19.60 -11.38
N SER A 54 -13.66 19.14 -12.14
CA SER A 54 -13.65 19.28 -13.61
C SER A 54 -14.83 18.54 -14.25
N ALA A 55 -15.06 17.29 -13.85
CA ALA A 55 -16.13 16.45 -14.37
C ALA A 55 -17.52 17.02 -14.06
N ILE A 56 -17.70 17.65 -12.90
CA ILE A 56 -18.97 18.27 -12.51
C ILE A 56 -19.17 19.61 -13.22
N PHE A 57 -18.21 20.54 -13.13
CA PHE A 57 -18.43 21.95 -13.51
C PHE A 57 -18.10 22.29 -14.97
N VAL A 58 -17.22 21.55 -15.64
CA VAL A 58 -16.85 21.87 -17.03
C VAL A 58 -17.95 21.40 -17.97
N ARG A 59 -18.63 22.33 -18.65
CA ARG A 59 -19.74 21.99 -19.56
C ARG A 59 -19.27 21.48 -20.93
N ASN A 60 -18.14 22.00 -21.42
CA ASN A 60 -17.64 21.65 -22.74
C ASN A 60 -16.65 20.47 -22.66
N ARG A 61 -17.13 19.29 -23.05
CA ARG A 61 -16.38 18.02 -23.03
C ARG A 61 -15.05 18.08 -23.80
N LYS A 62 -14.97 18.87 -24.88
CA LYS A 62 -13.74 18.97 -25.68
C LYS A 62 -12.56 19.51 -24.87
N TYR A 63 -12.81 20.47 -23.98
CA TYR A 63 -11.75 21.03 -23.14
C TYR A 63 -11.35 20.08 -21.99
N ALA A 64 -12.31 19.31 -21.46
CA ALA A 64 -12.02 18.26 -20.48
C ALA A 64 -11.15 17.15 -21.10
N TYR A 65 -11.52 16.66 -22.29
CA TYR A 65 -10.74 15.64 -22.99
C TYR A 65 -9.32 16.12 -23.33
N ALA A 66 -9.17 17.39 -23.75
CA ALA A 66 -7.86 17.97 -23.96
C ALA A 66 -7.00 18.00 -22.68
N SER A 67 -7.60 18.27 -21.52
CA SER A 67 -6.91 18.20 -20.21
C SER A 67 -6.47 16.77 -19.88
N TYR A 68 -7.28 15.76 -20.17
CA TYR A 68 -6.90 14.35 -19.93
C TYR A 68 -5.77 13.89 -20.86
N VAL A 69 -5.81 14.28 -22.14
CA VAL A 69 -4.72 14.03 -23.09
C VAL A 69 -3.44 14.73 -22.62
N ALA A 70 -3.54 15.99 -22.17
CA ALA A 70 -2.41 16.71 -21.60
C ALA A 70 -1.86 16.00 -20.34
N GLY A 71 -2.74 15.50 -19.46
CA GLY A 71 -2.35 14.71 -18.29
C GLY A 71 -1.62 13.42 -18.66
N ALA A 72 -2.07 12.72 -19.71
CA ALA A 72 -1.44 11.51 -20.22
C ALA A 72 -0.08 11.77 -20.90
N ALA A 73 0.12 12.96 -21.47
CA ALA A 73 1.46 13.36 -21.94
C ALA A 73 2.47 13.42 -20.79
N GLY A 74 2.05 13.86 -19.60
CA GLY A 74 2.87 13.80 -18.39
C GLY A 74 3.24 12.37 -18.01
N TYR A 75 2.28 11.44 -18.08
CA TYR A 75 2.56 10.02 -17.85
C TYR A 75 3.65 9.49 -18.80
N LEU A 76 3.55 9.79 -20.10
CA LEU A 76 4.55 9.37 -21.09
C LEU A 76 5.91 10.00 -20.87
N LEU A 77 5.96 11.23 -20.38
CA LEU A 77 7.20 11.91 -20.06
C LEU A 77 7.96 11.21 -18.93
N PHE A 78 7.25 10.75 -17.88
CA PHE A 78 7.89 10.13 -16.71
C PHE A 78 8.12 8.63 -16.83
N PHE A 79 7.27 7.91 -17.58
CA PHE A 79 7.38 6.45 -17.75
C PHE A 79 8.05 6.02 -19.06
N GLY A 80 8.42 6.96 -19.94
CA GLY A 80 8.93 6.67 -21.28
C GLY A 80 7.82 6.37 -22.28
N ILE A 81 8.18 6.15 -23.55
CA ILE A 81 7.25 6.01 -24.70
C ILE A 81 7.02 4.54 -25.11
N SER A 82 7.53 3.56 -24.36
CA SER A 82 7.42 2.12 -24.68
C SER A 82 5.98 1.58 -24.53
N PHE A 83 5.78 0.38 -23.98
CA PHE A 83 4.43 -0.15 -23.74
C PHE A 83 3.62 0.70 -22.75
N SER A 84 4.27 1.62 -22.03
CA SER A 84 3.66 2.71 -21.28
C SER A 84 2.68 3.56 -22.13
N ALA A 85 2.89 3.69 -23.45
CA ALA A 85 1.97 4.40 -24.35
C ALA A 85 0.56 3.79 -24.37
N LEU A 86 0.46 2.46 -24.29
CA LEU A 86 -0.83 1.77 -24.18
C LEU A 86 -1.50 2.07 -22.85
N GLY A 87 -0.74 2.11 -21.75
CA GLY A 87 -1.23 2.50 -20.43
C GLY A 87 -1.78 3.93 -20.41
N ALA A 88 -1.07 4.88 -21.04
CA ALA A 88 -1.51 6.26 -21.17
C ALA A 88 -2.80 6.38 -21.99
N GLY A 89 -2.86 5.71 -23.14
CA GLY A 89 -4.07 5.67 -23.98
C GLY A 89 -5.27 5.07 -23.24
N PHE A 90 -5.05 3.98 -22.51
CA PHE A 90 -6.07 3.34 -21.70
C PHE A 90 -6.56 4.25 -20.55
N ALA A 91 -5.65 4.96 -19.88
CA ALA A 91 -5.98 5.94 -18.86
C ALA A 91 -6.90 7.05 -19.39
N VAL A 92 -6.58 7.61 -20.56
CA VAL A 92 -7.41 8.64 -21.21
C VAL A 92 -8.81 8.11 -21.49
N LEU A 93 -8.93 6.91 -22.04
CA LEU A 93 -10.24 6.30 -22.32
C LEU A 93 -11.07 6.10 -21.06
N LEU A 94 -10.45 5.63 -19.97
CA LEU A 94 -11.13 5.44 -18.68
C LEU A 94 -11.55 6.76 -18.03
N PHE A 95 -10.74 7.81 -18.12
CA PHE A 95 -11.12 9.14 -17.63
C PHE A 95 -12.26 9.75 -18.45
N ILE A 96 -12.23 9.61 -19.77
CA ILE A 96 -13.35 10.01 -20.64
C ILE A 96 -14.62 9.24 -20.29
N PHE A 97 -14.51 7.92 -20.07
CA PHE A 97 -15.64 7.10 -19.65
C PHE A 97 -16.22 7.56 -18.30
N THR A 98 -15.35 7.85 -17.32
CA THR A 98 -15.74 8.36 -16.00
C THR A 98 -16.47 9.70 -16.09
N GLU A 99 -15.95 10.64 -16.89
CA GLU A 99 -16.61 11.93 -17.13
C GLU A 99 -17.97 11.72 -17.83
N TYR A 100 -18.01 10.87 -18.85
CA TYR A 100 -19.24 10.57 -19.58
C TYR A 100 -20.34 10.03 -18.68
N GLN A 101 -20.03 9.08 -17.79
CA GLN A 101 -20.99 8.53 -16.84
C GLN A 101 -21.45 9.57 -15.83
N THR A 102 -20.52 10.39 -15.31
CA THR A 102 -20.83 11.49 -14.39
C THR A 102 -21.79 12.49 -15.03
N LYS A 103 -21.53 12.92 -16.28
CA LYS A 103 -22.39 13.84 -17.01
C LYS A 103 -23.76 13.24 -17.28
N LYS A 104 -23.80 11.98 -17.72
CA LYS A 104 -25.04 11.25 -17.97
C LYS A 104 -25.92 11.15 -16.73
N GLU A 105 -25.31 11.01 -15.56
CA GLU A 105 -26.01 10.98 -14.28
C GLU A 105 -26.55 12.36 -13.87
N ILE A 106 -25.74 13.42 -14.03
CA ILE A 106 -26.18 14.81 -13.85
C ILE A 106 -27.35 15.13 -14.80
N ASP A 107 -27.28 14.67 -16.04
CA ASP A 107 -28.31 14.90 -17.07
C ASP A 107 -29.60 14.14 -16.79
N ARG A 108 -29.53 12.95 -16.16
CA ARG A 108 -30.70 12.12 -15.81
C ARG A 108 -31.34 12.49 -14.48
N GLY A 109 -30.58 13.09 -13.56
CA GLY A 109 -31.06 13.46 -12.23
C GLY A 109 -32.14 14.54 -12.28
N ILE A 110 -33.33 14.21 -11.75
CA ILE A 110 -34.43 15.18 -11.53
C ILE A 110 -34.06 16.11 -10.36
N LYS A 111 -33.34 15.58 -9.37
CA LYS A 111 -32.77 16.31 -8.24
C LYS A 111 -31.26 16.10 -8.23
N ILE A 112 -30.50 17.18 -8.15
CA ILE A 112 -29.04 17.11 -8.07
C ILE A 112 -28.66 16.73 -6.63
N ASP A 113 -28.34 15.45 -6.43
CA ASP A 113 -27.67 14.99 -5.21
C ASP A 113 -26.15 15.01 -5.43
N PHE A 114 -25.51 16.06 -4.91
CA PHE A 114 -24.07 16.22 -5.02
C PHE A 114 -23.29 15.11 -4.32
N PHE A 115 -23.79 14.54 -3.22
CA PHE A 115 -23.09 13.47 -2.52
C PHE A 115 -23.04 12.21 -3.41
N HIS A 116 -24.16 11.88 -4.04
CA HIS A 116 -24.23 10.75 -4.95
C HIS A 116 -23.30 10.92 -6.15
N ILE A 117 -23.37 12.07 -6.83
CA ILE A 117 -22.54 12.38 -7.99
C ILE A 117 -21.05 12.33 -7.62
N VAL A 118 -20.64 13.01 -6.54
CA VAL A 118 -19.23 13.04 -6.11
C VAL A 118 -18.74 11.64 -5.74
N SER A 119 -19.51 10.88 -4.95
CA SER A 119 -19.13 9.52 -4.56
C SER A 119 -18.98 8.60 -5.77
N HIS A 120 -19.89 8.72 -6.74
CA HIS A 120 -19.86 7.90 -7.95
C HIS A 120 -18.68 8.24 -8.86
N THR A 121 -18.44 9.54 -9.13
CA THR A 121 -17.28 9.99 -9.92
C THR A 121 -15.96 9.56 -9.28
N LEU A 122 -15.83 9.69 -7.97
CA LEU A 122 -14.60 9.40 -7.27
C LEU A 122 -14.27 7.89 -7.27
N LYS A 123 -15.28 7.02 -7.07
CA LYS A 123 -15.12 5.56 -7.18
C LYS A 123 -14.55 5.14 -8.53
N TYR A 124 -15.03 5.73 -9.63
CA TYR A 124 -14.50 5.45 -10.97
C TYR A 124 -13.10 6.02 -11.17
N PHE A 125 -12.86 7.24 -10.69
CA PHE A 125 -11.54 7.86 -10.75
C PHE A 125 -10.49 7.01 -10.03
N VAL A 126 -10.74 6.64 -8.78
CA VAL A 126 -9.80 5.83 -7.98
C VAL A 126 -9.60 4.46 -8.61
N THR A 127 -10.66 3.81 -9.09
CA THR A 127 -10.53 2.53 -9.80
C THR A 127 -9.66 2.67 -11.06
N THR A 128 -9.85 3.75 -11.83
CA THR A 128 -9.04 4.06 -13.01
C THR A 128 -7.57 4.24 -12.65
N VAL A 129 -7.29 5.05 -11.64
CA VAL A 129 -5.91 5.30 -11.17
C VAL A 129 -5.26 4.02 -10.68
N CYS A 130 -5.93 3.22 -9.83
CA CYS A 130 -5.39 1.93 -9.35
C CYS A 130 -5.06 0.99 -10.50
N LEU A 131 -5.91 0.94 -11.53
CA LEU A 131 -5.71 0.09 -12.70
C LEU A 131 -4.51 0.58 -13.52
N VAL A 132 -4.39 1.89 -13.76
CA VAL A 132 -3.24 2.47 -14.46
C VAL A 132 -1.94 2.19 -13.69
N ILE A 133 -1.93 2.39 -12.37
CA ILE A 133 -0.77 2.07 -11.52
C ILE A 133 -0.36 0.61 -11.66
N ALA A 134 -1.32 -0.32 -11.64
CA ALA A 134 -1.04 -1.75 -11.79
C ALA A 134 -0.46 -2.08 -13.17
N ILE A 135 -0.96 -1.45 -14.24
CA ILE A 135 -0.40 -1.58 -15.59
C ILE A 135 1.02 -1.02 -15.65
N SER A 136 1.26 0.18 -15.10
CA SER A 136 2.59 0.79 -15.05
C SER A 136 3.58 -0.08 -14.31
N TYR A 137 3.16 -0.66 -13.18
CA TYR A 137 3.97 -1.56 -12.38
C TYR A 137 4.30 -2.86 -13.11
N TYR A 138 3.31 -3.46 -13.77
CA TYR A 138 3.50 -4.64 -14.62
C TYR A 138 4.59 -4.39 -15.67
N PHE A 139 4.46 -3.31 -16.45
CA PHE A 139 5.43 -2.98 -17.48
C PHE A 139 6.81 -2.62 -16.90
N SER A 140 6.85 -1.97 -15.73
CA SER A 140 8.11 -1.69 -15.05
C SER A 140 8.87 -2.95 -14.62
N ILE A 141 8.18 -4.05 -14.30
CA ILE A 141 8.82 -5.33 -13.98
C ILE A 141 9.26 -6.03 -15.25
N THR A 142 8.41 -6.07 -16.29
CA THR A 142 8.69 -6.84 -17.50
C THR A 142 9.73 -6.21 -18.43
N GLU A 143 9.85 -4.88 -18.46
CA GLU A 143 10.80 -4.19 -19.35
C GLU A 143 12.20 -4.01 -18.72
N ARG A 144 12.32 -4.06 -17.38
CA ARG A 144 13.62 -4.00 -16.72
C ARG A 144 14.36 -5.33 -16.91
N SER A 145 15.25 -5.38 -17.91
CA SER A 145 16.17 -6.51 -18.16
C SER A 145 17.23 -6.71 -17.06
N ALA A 146 17.25 -5.85 -16.05
CA ALA A 146 18.04 -6.01 -14.85
C ALA A 146 17.07 -6.07 -13.66
N ALA A 147 17.17 -7.15 -12.86
CA ALA A 147 16.54 -7.21 -11.56
C ALA A 147 16.78 -5.88 -10.81
N PRO A 148 15.78 -5.31 -10.13
CA PRO A 148 15.94 -4.08 -9.37
C PRO A 148 17.21 -4.19 -8.53
N SER A 149 18.14 -3.23 -8.66
CA SER A 149 19.43 -3.30 -7.99
C SER A 149 19.24 -3.47 -6.48
N PRO A 150 20.04 -4.28 -5.76
CA PRO A 150 19.86 -4.61 -4.35
C PRO A 150 19.87 -3.43 -3.36
N THR A 151 20.10 -2.21 -3.83
CA THR A 151 19.83 -0.94 -3.12
C THR A 151 18.34 -0.57 -3.09
N PHE A 152 17.45 -1.35 -3.73
CA PHE A 152 16.00 -1.15 -3.74
C PHE A 152 15.35 -1.30 -2.37
N ILE A 153 16.08 -1.69 -1.32
CA ILE A 153 15.60 -1.70 0.08
C ILE A 153 16.66 -1.09 1.00
N GLU A 154 16.53 0.22 1.26
CA GLU A 154 17.19 0.82 2.42
C GLU A 154 16.50 0.30 3.68
N THR A 155 17.28 -0.40 4.51
CA THR A 155 16.89 -1.12 5.74
C THR A 155 15.89 -0.36 6.61
N LYS A 156 16.03 0.97 6.73
CA LYS A 156 15.14 1.85 7.52
C LYS A 156 13.65 1.83 7.13
N THR A 157 13.32 1.52 5.89
CA THR A 157 11.91 1.52 5.43
C THR A 157 11.25 0.16 5.62
N LEU A 158 12.00 -0.92 5.39
CA LEU A 158 11.59 -2.26 5.77
C LEU A 158 11.43 -2.36 7.30
N GLU A 159 12.28 -1.68 8.07
CA GLU A 159 12.14 -1.56 9.53
C GLU A 159 10.80 -0.96 9.95
N MET A 160 10.35 0.10 9.28
CA MET A 160 9.11 0.79 9.60
C MET A 160 7.88 0.00 9.14
N GLU A 161 7.92 -0.60 7.95
CA GLU A 161 6.86 -1.47 7.43
C GLU A 161 6.74 -2.76 8.25
N MET A 162 7.86 -3.33 8.69
CA MET A 162 7.87 -4.49 9.58
C MET A 162 7.40 -4.13 10.98
N ASP A 163 7.74 -2.95 11.53
CA ASP A 163 7.19 -2.50 12.82
C ASP A 163 5.67 -2.32 12.74
N TRP A 164 5.15 -1.73 11.65
CA TRP A 164 3.72 -1.63 11.42
C TRP A 164 3.07 -3.00 11.21
N GLY A 165 3.71 -3.88 10.44
CA GLY A 165 3.24 -5.24 10.18
C GLY A 165 3.19 -6.09 11.45
N LEU A 166 4.21 -6.01 12.32
CA LEU A 166 4.26 -6.71 13.60
C LEU A 166 3.21 -6.15 14.59
N LYS A 167 3.03 -4.82 14.63
CA LYS A 167 1.97 -4.18 15.44
C LYS A 167 0.57 -4.53 14.94
N ALA A 168 0.38 -4.63 13.63
CA ALA A 168 -0.90 -5.07 13.06
C ALA A 168 -1.13 -6.56 13.33
N ALA A 169 -0.10 -7.40 13.16
CA ALA A 169 -0.18 -8.83 13.41
C ALA A 169 -0.48 -9.12 14.89
N SER A 170 0.10 -8.37 15.83
CA SER A 170 -0.18 -8.54 17.26
C SER A 170 -1.63 -8.23 17.64
N ILE A 171 -2.42 -7.54 16.80
CA ILE A 171 -3.85 -7.33 17.03
C ILE A 171 -4.66 -8.60 16.69
N PHE A 172 -4.23 -9.37 15.68
CA PHE A 172 -4.98 -10.51 15.13
C PHE A 172 -4.41 -11.88 15.53
N LEU A 173 -3.21 -11.94 16.09
CA LEU A 173 -2.56 -13.18 16.51
C LEU A 173 -3.14 -13.70 17.84
N PRO A 174 -3.08 -15.02 18.12
CA PRO A 174 -3.38 -15.56 19.45
C PRO A 174 -2.33 -15.08 20.48
N GLU A 175 -2.70 -15.02 21.76
CA GLU A 175 -1.92 -14.33 22.82
C GLU A 175 -0.46 -14.79 22.95
N ASP A 176 -0.19 -16.08 22.76
CA ASP A 176 1.17 -16.66 22.76
C ASP A 176 2.07 -16.05 21.67
N LYS A 177 1.49 -15.74 20.50
CA LYS A 177 2.22 -15.13 19.37
C LYS A 177 2.28 -13.61 19.43
N LYS A 178 1.40 -12.97 20.22
CA LYS A 178 1.46 -11.52 20.46
C LYS A 178 2.68 -11.12 21.27
N VAL A 179 3.01 -11.92 22.29
CA VAL A 179 4.21 -11.72 23.13
C VAL A 179 5.47 -11.78 22.27
N LEU A 180 5.57 -12.77 21.39
CA LEU A 180 6.68 -12.92 20.44
C LEU A 180 6.80 -11.71 19.50
N ALA A 181 5.69 -11.25 18.91
CA ALA A 181 5.69 -10.09 18.01
C ALA A 181 6.11 -8.80 18.73
N ASN A 182 5.70 -8.61 19.99
CA ASN A 182 6.07 -7.44 20.79
C ASN A 182 7.55 -7.47 21.21
N GLU A 183 8.11 -8.63 21.53
CA GLU A 183 9.53 -8.78 21.84
C GLU A 183 10.41 -8.47 20.62
N ILE A 184 10.03 -8.93 19.44
CA ILE A 184 10.74 -8.61 18.19
C ILE A 184 10.67 -7.10 17.90
N THR A 185 9.55 -6.45 18.21
CA THR A 185 9.37 -5.00 18.05
C THR A 185 10.24 -4.18 19.02
N ASN A 186 10.62 -4.75 20.17
CA ASN A 186 11.45 -4.10 21.18
C ASN A 186 12.96 -4.30 20.98
N ASN A 187 13.40 -4.71 19.78
CA ASN A 187 14.81 -4.96 19.44
C ASN A 187 15.52 -6.00 20.31
N VAL A 188 14.80 -7.03 20.78
CA VAL A 188 15.40 -8.16 21.50
C VAL A 188 16.43 -8.86 20.61
N THR A 189 17.59 -9.19 21.17
CA THR A 189 18.67 -9.90 20.45
C THR A 189 18.26 -11.33 20.14
N VAL A 190 18.90 -11.96 19.16
CA VAL A 190 18.64 -13.36 18.82
C VAL A 190 18.86 -14.26 20.04
N ASP A 191 19.93 -14.04 20.81
CA ASP A 191 20.24 -14.85 21.98
C ASP A 191 19.18 -14.70 23.07
N GLU A 192 18.73 -13.47 23.35
CA GLU A 192 17.70 -13.20 24.35
C GLU A 192 16.34 -13.76 23.92
N PHE A 193 15.99 -13.63 22.63
CA PHE A 193 14.75 -14.17 22.07
C PHE A 193 14.72 -15.70 22.11
N LEU A 194 15.82 -16.36 21.72
CA LEU A 194 15.92 -17.82 21.72
C LEU A 194 15.96 -18.38 23.14
N SER A 195 16.71 -17.74 24.05
CA SER A 195 16.78 -18.15 25.45
C SER A 195 15.38 -18.16 26.07
N LYS A 196 14.69 -17.01 26.01
CA LYS A 196 13.43 -16.79 26.71
C LYS A 196 12.28 -17.63 26.16
N ASN A 197 12.22 -17.84 24.85
CA ASN A 197 11.06 -18.46 24.20
C ASN A 197 11.24 -19.94 23.85
N PHE A 198 12.47 -20.45 23.76
CA PHE A 198 12.73 -21.81 23.27
C PHE A 198 13.66 -22.64 24.16
N VAL A 199 14.64 -22.03 24.82
CA VAL A 199 15.63 -22.75 25.64
C VAL A 199 15.18 -22.86 27.09
N ASP A 200 14.82 -21.74 27.72
CA ASP A 200 14.44 -21.68 29.13
C ASP A 200 13.17 -22.49 29.45
N PRO A 201 12.09 -22.42 28.63
CA PRO A 201 10.92 -23.26 28.87
C PRO A 201 11.22 -24.76 28.83
N LYS A 202 12.17 -25.19 27.96
CA LYS A 202 12.57 -26.60 27.86
C LYS A 202 13.47 -27.03 29.01
N ILE A 203 14.35 -26.14 29.50
CA ILE A 203 15.18 -26.41 30.66
C ILE A 203 14.30 -26.50 31.91
N ASP A 204 13.35 -25.59 32.08
CA ASP A 204 12.43 -25.60 33.22
C ASP A 204 11.52 -26.83 33.20
N GLU A 205 11.02 -27.25 32.04
CA GLU A 205 10.27 -28.50 31.88
C GLU A 205 11.11 -29.73 32.23
N ASN A 206 12.36 -29.79 31.75
CA ASN A 206 13.29 -30.88 32.05
C ASN A 206 13.72 -30.90 33.52
N MET A 207 13.90 -29.75 34.16
CA MET A 207 14.23 -29.64 35.58
C MET A 207 13.02 -29.96 36.47
N ALA A 208 11.81 -29.56 36.07
CA ALA A 208 10.58 -29.96 36.75
C ALA A 208 10.34 -31.47 36.66
N ALA A 209 10.63 -32.08 35.50
CA ALA A 209 10.59 -33.53 35.32
C ALA A 209 11.64 -34.25 36.18
N ALA A 210 12.86 -33.73 36.28
CA ALA A 210 13.93 -34.29 37.11
C ALA A 210 13.65 -34.19 38.62
N LYS A 211 13.01 -33.09 39.07
CA LYS A 211 12.65 -32.88 40.48
C LYS A 211 11.60 -33.87 41.01
N ASN A 212 10.80 -34.46 40.12
CA ASN A 212 9.85 -35.52 40.46
C ASN A 212 10.52 -36.89 40.65
N ILE A 213 11.81 -37.05 40.32
CA ILE A 213 12.53 -38.34 40.35
C ILE A 213 13.44 -38.47 41.58
N ILE A 214 13.81 -37.37 42.25
CA ILE A 214 14.78 -37.39 43.37
C ILE A 214 14.08 -37.00 44.69
N PRO A 215 13.78 -37.97 45.59
CA PRO A 215 13.27 -37.69 46.92
C PRO A 215 14.44 -37.37 47.87
N GLY A 216 14.50 -36.13 48.35
CA GLY A 216 15.55 -35.63 49.25
C GLY A 216 16.36 -34.52 48.57
N GLY A 217 16.11 -33.28 48.97
CA GLY A 217 16.59 -32.08 48.27
C GLY A 217 18.10 -31.99 48.06
N PRO A 218 18.55 -31.18 47.10
CA PRO A 218 19.96 -31.11 46.68
C PRO A 218 20.84 -30.48 47.77
N THR A 219 22.05 -31.01 47.92
CA THR A 219 23.16 -30.41 48.69
C THR A 219 23.76 -29.21 47.95
N GLU A 220 24.39 -28.26 48.64
CA GLU A 220 25.01 -27.07 48.00
C GLU A 220 26.00 -27.44 46.86
N ALA A 221 26.74 -28.54 47.00
CA ALA A 221 27.63 -29.04 45.95
C ALA A 221 26.88 -29.59 44.72
N THR A 222 25.71 -30.20 44.89
CA THR A 222 24.85 -30.63 43.77
C THR A 222 24.12 -29.46 43.13
N MET A 223 23.86 -28.37 43.88
CA MET A 223 23.36 -27.12 43.31
C MET A 223 24.40 -26.43 42.41
N GLN A 224 25.66 -26.33 42.84
CA GLN A 224 26.73 -25.71 42.03
C GLN A 224 27.10 -26.53 40.78
N ILE A 225 27.15 -27.86 40.89
CA ILE A 225 27.35 -28.74 39.73
C ILE A 225 26.13 -28.67 38.80
N GLY A 226 24.91 -28.65 39.36
CA GLY A 226 23.67 -28.48 38.60
C GLY A 226 23.61 -27.15 37.86
N GLU A 227 24.03 -26.05 38.47
CA GLU A 227 24.10 -24.72 37.85
C GLU A 227 25.14 -24.65 36.72
N ALA A 228 26.33 -25.22 36.93
CA ALA A 228 27.38 -25.26 35.90
C ALA A 228 26.99 -26.16 34.72
N THR A 229 26.36 -27.32 34.99
CA THR A 229 25.84 -28.22 33.94
C THR A 229 24.63 -27.61 33.22
N ALA A 230 23.73 -26.92 33.94
CA ALA A 230 22.62 -26.19 33.34
C ALA A 230 23.11 -25.06 32.42
N PHE A 231 24.18 -24.36 32.82
CA PHE A 231 24.81 -23.33 31.98
C PHE A 231 25.36 -23.90 30.68
N GLN A 232 26.10 -25.03 30.74
CA GLN A 232 26.61 -25.71 29.54
C GLN A 232 25.51 -26.24 28.63
N ILE A 233 24.46 -26.84 29.21
CA ILE A 233 23.30 -27.33 28.47
C ILE A 233 22.54 -26.16 27.80
N ARG A 234 22.46 -25.01 28.48
CA ARG A 234 21.84 -23.80 27.94
C ARG A 234 22.62 -23.24 26.76
N GLU A 235 23.94 -23.11 26.87
CA GLU A 235 24.79 -22.67 25.77
C GLU A 235 24.72 -23.62 24.57
N GLU A 236 24.76 -24.93 24.80
CA GLU A 236 24.66 -25.93 23.73
C GLU A 236 23.30 -25.90 23.02
N MET A 237 22.20 -25.78 23.78
CA MET A 237 20.87 -25.63 23.20
C MET A 237 20.71 -24.32 22.43
N LEU A 238 21.29 -23.23 22.92
CA LEU A 238 21.23 -21.92 22.28
C LEU A 238 22.04 -21.91 20.97
N GLU A 239 23.24 -22.50 20.94
CA GLU A 239 24.02 -22.73 19.73
C GLU A 239 23.26 -23.60 18.71
N LYS A 240 22.62 -24.67 19.16
CA LYS A 240 21.83 -25.54 18.29
C LYS A 240 20.62 -24.80 17.71
N SER A 241 19.90 -24.02 18.53
CA SER A 241 18.78 -23.20 18.09
C SER A 241 19.19 -22.12 17.09
N LYS A 242 20.35 -21.47 17.26
CA LYS A 242 20.89 -20.53 16.27
C LYS A 242 21.18 -21.21 14.93
N LYS A 243 21.80 -22.39 14.95
CA LYS A 243 22.09 -23.17 13.73
C LYS A 243 20.82 -23.62 13.03
N ASP A 244 19.81 -24.08 13.77
CA ASP A 244 18.53 -24.48 13.21
C ASP A 244 17.79 -23.28 12.60
N LEU A 245 17.81 -22.11 13.27
CA LEU A 245 17.23 -20.87 12.76
C LEU A 245 17.95 -20.40 11.49
N ALA A 246 19.29 -20.39 11.50
CA ALA A 246 20.11 -20.04 10.34
C ALA A 246 19.84 -20.99 9.15
N LYS A 247 19.64 -22.28 9.42
CA LYS A 247 19.31 -23.28 8.39
C LYS A 247 17.90 -23.09 7.84
N GLN A 248 16.92 -22.79 8.68
CA GLN A 248 15.53 -22.59 8.26
C GLN A 248 15.35 -21.31 7.45
N LEU A 249 15.98 -20.21 7.89
CA LEU A 249 15.90 -18.93 7.20
C LEU A 249 16.93 -18.81 6.07
N GLY A 250 17.97 -19.65 6.09
CA GLY A 250 19.07 -19.60 5.15
C GLY A 250 19.89 -18.30 5.22
N VAL A 251 19.86 -17.60 6.35
CA VAL A 251 20.64 -16.37 6.60
C VAL A 251 21.63 -16.60 7.73
N ASN A 252 22.71 -15.81 7.76
CA ASN A 252 23.68 -15.90 8.85
C ASN A 252 23.06 -15.33 10.13
N VAL A 253 23.13 -16.08 11.22
CA VAL A 253 22.54 -15.72 12.51
C VAL A 253 23.65 -15.51 13.53
N VAL A 254 23.84 -14.25 13.93
CA VAL A 254 24.74 -13.83 15.02
C VAL A 254 23.88 -13.57 16.27
N GLY A 255 24.34 -13.99 17.44
CA GLY A 255 23.55 -13.93 18.68
C GLY A 255 23.25 -12.50 19.18
N GLU A 256 24.22 -11.61 19.03
CA GLU A 256 24.14 -10.21 19.47
C GLU A 256 23.27 -9.33 18.57
N GLN A 257 22.92 -9.80 17.36
CA GLN A 257 22.14 -8.99 16.43
C GLN A 257 20.64 -9.01 16.83
N PRO A 258 19.90 -7.90 16.64
CA PRO A 258 18.46 -7.88 16.84
C PRO A 258 17.74 -8.93 16.00
N MET A 259 16.77 -9.64 16.56
CA MET A 259 15.94 -10.60 15.80
C MET A 259 15.25 -9.93 14.62
N LYS A 260 14.94 -8.64 14.76
CA LYS A 260 14.44 -7.77 13.70
C LYS A 260 15.34 -7.80 12.46
N GLU A 261 16.66 -7.69 12.63
CA GLU A 261 17.63 -7.70 11.51
C GLU A 261 17.70 -9.05 10.80
N VAL A 262 17.55 -10.15 11.54
CA VAL A 262 17.48 -11.51 10.95
C VAL A 262 16.28 -11.67 10.04
N LEU A 263 15.12 -11.16 10.47
CA LEU A 263 13.90 -11.18 9.66
C LEU A 263 14.04 -10.30 8.41
N MET A 264 14.68 -9.14 8.53
CA MET A 264 14.95 -8.29 7.36
C MET A 264 15.88 -8.98 6.36
N ALA A 265 16.94 -9.60 6.84
CA ALA A 265 17.86 -10.37 5.99
C ALA A 265 17.14 -11.53 5.28
N TYR A 266 16.19 -12.18 5.96
CA TYR A 266 15.35 -13.22 5.37
C TYR A 266 14.41 -12.68 4.28
N ILE A 267 13.75 -11.55 4.54
CA ILE A 267 12.86 -10.90 3.56
C ILE A 267 13.65 -10.49 2.33
N ASP A 268 14.78 -9.79 2.50
CA ASP A 268 15.64 -9.36 1.39
C ASP A 268 16.16 -10.55 0.58
N LYS A 269 16.62 -11.62 1.24
CA LYS A 269 17.04 -12.85 0.55
C LYS A 269 15.89 -13.50 -0.23
N THR A 270 14.71 -13.60 0.38
CA THR A 270 13.53 -14.23 -0.25
C THR A 270 13.08 -13.41 -1.45
N GLU A 271 13.02 -12.10 -1.32
CA GLU A 271 12.66 -11.17 -2.39
C GLU A 271 13.65 -11.24 -3.57
N ARG A 272 14.96 -11.21 -3.31
CA ARG A 272 15.99 -11.39 -4.34
C ARG A 272 15.84 -12.73 -5.06
N SER A 273 15.70 -13.82 -4.29
CA SER A 273 15.52 -15.14 -4.89
C SER A 273 14.23 -15.24 -5.73
N PHE A 274 13.18 -14.54 -5.31
CA PHE A 274 11.92 -14.48 -6.03
C PHE A 274 12.07 -13.71 -7.35
N PHE A 275 12.71 -12.54 -7.34
CA PHE A 275 12.90 -11.73 -8.54
C PHE A 275 13.94 -12.33 -9.51
N GLU A 276 15.03 -12.89 -9.01
CA GLU A 276 16.03 -13.60 -9.84
C GLU A 276 15.40 -14.83 -10.52
N TYR A 277 14.57 -15.59 -9.80
CA TYR A 277 13.86 -16.74 -10.37
C TYR A 277 12.69 -16.34 -11.30
N SER A 278 12.15 -15.14 -11.14
CA SER A 278 11.03 -14.62 -11.95
C SER A 278 11.46 -14.01 -13.29
N GLY A 279 12.75 -13.71 -13.46
CA GLY A 279 13.27 -12.96 -14.61
C GLY A 279 13.29 -13.71 -15.96
N SER A 280 13.24 -15.05 -15.99
CA SER A 280 13.42 -15.80 -17.25
C SER A 280 12.27 -16.72 -17.67
N GLU A 281 11.36 -17.17 -16.79
CA GLU A 281 10.47 -18.30 -17.16
C GLU A 281 8.98 -18.17 -16.80
N LYS A 282 8.49 -17.13 -16.10
CA LYS A 282 7.07 -17.08 -15.68
C LYS A 282 6.40 -15.73 -15.88
N PHE A 283 5.82 -15.54 -17.08
CA PHE A 283 4.91 -14.43 -17.44
C PHE A 283 3.81 -14.16 -16.39
N TYR A 284 3.38 -15.18 -15.64
CA TYR A 284 2.29 -15.08 -14.68
C TYR A 284 2.66 -14.33 -13.39
N ILE A 285 3.94 -14.27 -12.99
CA ILE A 285 4.33 -13.66 -11.71
C ILE A 285 4.11 -12.14 -11.72
N PRO A 286 4.60 -11.37 -12.72
CA PRO A 286 4.30 -9.95 -12.82
C PRO A 286 2.80 -9.64 -12.88
N VAL A 287 2.01 -10.51 -13.52
CA VAL A 287 0.54 -10.37 -13.58
C VAL A 287 -0.08 -10.52 -12.20
N ILE A 288 0.30 -11.55 -11.43
CA ILE A 288 -0.21 -11.78 -10.07
C ILE A 288 0.16 -10.61 -9.15
N LEU A 289 1.41 -10.12 -9.23
CA LEU A 289 1.85 -8.97 -8.43
C LEU A 289 1.10 -7.68 -8.80
N ALA A 290 0.93 -7.39 -10.09
CA ALA A 290 0.17 -6.23 -10.54
C ALA A 290 -1.30 -6.32 -10.11
N PHE A 291 -1.90 -7.52 -10.17
CA PHE A 291 -3.25 -7.75 -9.68
C PHE A 291 -3.36 -7.59 -8.16
N GLY A 292 -2.38 -8.10 -7.41
CA GLY A 292 -2.27 -7.88 -5.97
C GLY A 292 -2.18 -6.40 -5.63
N LEU A 293 -1.33 -5.65 -6.33
CA LEU A 293 -1.19 -4.20 -6.18
C LEU A 293 -2.49 -3.46 -6.50
N PHE A 294 -3.19 -3.86 -7.56
CA PHE A 294 -4.50 -3.30 -7.89
C PHE A 294 -5.50 -3.49 -6.74
N LEU A 295 -5.61 -4.71 -6.21
CA LEU A 295 -6.53 -5.01 -5.11
C LEU A 295 -6.19 -4.24 -3.84
N THR A 296 -4.92 -4.23 -3.43
CA THR A 296 -4.49 -3.51 -2.22
C THR A 296 -4.69 -2.00 -2.37
N ALA A 297 -4.29 -1.42 -3.50
CA ALA A 297 -4.52 -0.01 -3.79
C ALA A 297 -6.01 0.33 -3.83
N ARG A 298 -6.86 -0.55 -4.37
CA ARG A 298 -8.31 -0.34 -4.46
C ARG A 298 -8.98 -0.40 -3.09
N ILE A 299 -8.57 -1.33 -2.22
CA ILE A 299 -9.07 -1.43 -0.85
C ILE A 299 -8.71 -0.14 -0.09
N LEU A 300 -7.44 0.28 -0.14
CA LEU A 300 -6.98 1.52 0.49
C LEU A 300 -7.70 2.75 -0.08
N GLY A 301 -7.89 2.79 -1.41
CA GLY A 301 -8.60 3.83 -2.12
C GLY A 301 -10.05 3.99 -1.66
N THR A 302 -10.72 2.91 -1.22
CA THR A 302 -12.10 3.00 -0.71
C THR A 302 -12.20 3.84 0.56
N ALA A 303 -11.21 3.75 1.46
CA ALA A 303 -11.18 4.59 2.65
C ALA A 303 -10.97 6.06 2.25
N VAL A 304 -10.01 6.30 1.35
CA VAL A 304 -9.69 7.63 0.81
C VAL A 304 -10.89 8.26 0.09
N ASP A 305 -11.70 7.46 -0.62
CA ASP A 305 -12.92 7.89 -1.32
C ASP A 305 -13.91 8.60 -0.38
N ILE A 306 -14.10 8.04 0.82
CA ILE A 306 -15.06 8.59 1.79
C ILE A 306 -14.58 9.97 2.28
N PHE A 307 -13.31 10.07 2.67
CA PHE A 307 -12.73 11.33 3.15
C PHE A 307 -12.71 12.40 2.06
N LEU A 308 -12.28 12.04 0.85
CA LEU A 308 -12.25 12.96 -0.30
C LEU A 308 -13.65 13.39 -0.70
N GLY A 309 -14.63 12.49 -0.69
CA GLY A 309 -16.02 12.83 -1.01
C GLY A 309 -16.57 13.92 -0.10
N LEU A 310 -16.34 13.82 1.21
CA LEU A 310 -16.72 14.85 2.18
C LEU A 310 -15.99 16.18 1.93
N LEU A 311 -14.70 16.12 1.64
CA LEU A 311 -13.88 17.30 1.36
C LEU A 311 -14.30 18.01 0.06
N ILE A 312 -14.60 17.27 -1.00
CA ILE A 312 -15.12 17.80 -2.27
C ILE A 312 -16.47 18.47 -2.03
N LEU A 313 -17.36 17.87 -1.24
CA LEU A 313 -18.64 18.49 -0.89
C LEU A 313 -18.47 19.80 -0.11
N LEU A 314 -17.49 19.86 0.80
CA LEU A 314 -17.14 21.09 1.49
C LEU A 314 -16.68 22.16 0.50
N ILE A 315 -15.82 21.81 -0.46
CA ILE A 315 -15.35 22.72 -1.51
C ILE A 315 -16.54 23.21 -2.37
N ILE A 316 -17.42 22.31 -2.81
CA ILE A 316 -18.61 22.67 -3.59
C ILE A 316 -19.50 23.63 -2.80
N LYS A 317 -19.70 23.38 -1.50
CA LYS A 317 -20.46 24.27 -0.62
C LYS A 317 -19.82 25.65 -0.53
N LEU A 318 -18.50 25.73 -0.36
CA LEU A 318 -17.76 26.99 -0.32
C LEU A 318 -17.85 27.75 -1.66
N LEU A 319 -17.69 27.05 -2.79
CA LEU A 319 -17.83 27.64 -4.13
C LEU A 319 -19.23 28.19 -4.39
N ARG A 320 -20.27 27.51 -3.87
CA ARG A 320 -21.66 27.96 -3.93
C ARG A 320 -21.89 29.19 -3.06
N THR A 321 -21.42 29.19 -1.80
CA THR A 321 -21.52 30.35 -0.91
C THR A 321 -20.77 31.57 -1.45
N GLY A 322 -19.63 31.35 -2.11
CA GLY A 322 -18.87 32.40 -2.81
C GLY A 322 -19.48 32.87 -4.13
N GLY A 323 -20.62 32.30 -4.57
CA GLY A 323 -21.31 32.65 -5.81
C GLY A 323 -20.56 32.26 -7.10
N ILE A 324 -19.46 31.52 -7.01
CA ILE A 324 -18.68 31.08 -8.19
C ILE A 324 -19.51 30.08 -9.02
N VAL A 325 -20.37 29.32 -8.34
CA VAL A 325 -21.25 28.31 -8.94
C VAL A 325 -22.71 28.68 -8.66
N GLU A 326 -23.50 28.80 -9.73
CA GLU A 326 -24.95 28.95 -9.65
C GLU A 326 -25.63 27.63 -10.04
N VAL A 327 -26.61 27.22 -9.23
CA VAL A 327 -27.45 26.05 -9.51
C VAL A 327 -28.72 26.55 -10.19
N ASN A 328 -28.77 26.41 -11.52
CA ASN A 328 -29.97 26.74 -12.28
C ASN A 328 -30.97 25.59 -12.20
N GLN A 329 -32.22 25.91 -11.89
CA GLN A 329 -33.32 24.94 -11.92
C GLN A 329 -33.89 24.91 -13.34
N GLU A 330 -33.75 23.78 -14.02
CA GLU A 330 -34.39 23.53 -15.32
C GLU A 330 -35.56 22.57 -15.13
N LYS A 331 -36.74 22.90 -15.68
CA LYS A 331 -37.87 21.97 -15.72
C LYS A 331 -37.58 20.90 -16.78
N LYS A 332 -37.46 19.64 -16.36
CA LYS A 332 -37.32 18.48 -17.26
C LYS A 332 -38.62 17.68 -17.29
N GLU A 333 -39.08 17.29 -18.48
CA GLU A 333 -40.16 16.32 -18.62
C GLU A 333 -39.63 14.93 -18.27
N VAL A 334 -40.34 14.23 -17.39
CA VAL A 334 -39.93 12.91 -16.87
C VAL A 334 -41.06 11.92 -17.15
N ALA A 335 -40.76 10.82 -17.83
CA ALA A 335 -41.68 9.70 -17.95
C ALA A 335 -41.75 8.96 -16.62
N VAL A 336 -42.94 8.92 -16.00
CA VAL A 336 -43.20 8.17 -14.77
C VAL A 336 -43.80 6.82 -15.17
N ILE A 337 -43.18 5.73 -14.73
CA ILE A 337 -43.77 4.39 -14.84
C ILE A 337 -44.66 4.22 -13.61
N GLU A 338 -45.97 4.34 -13.80
CA GLU A 338 -46.95 3.99 -12.78
C GLU A 338 -47.16 2.47 -12.81
N TYR A 339 -46.86 1.82 -11.69
CA TYR A 339 -47.26 0.43 -11.48
C TYR A 339 -48.73 0.44 -11.08
N SER A 340 -49.61 -0.09 -11.94
CA SER A 340 -50.95 -0.48 -11.49
C SER A 340 -50.78 -1.70 -10.59
N ILE A 341 -51.11 -1.55 -9.31
CA ILE A 341 -51.25 -2.67 -8.37
C ILE A 341 -52.58 -3.37 -8.68
#